data_AF-A0A168S6H0-F1
#
_entry.id   AF-A0A168S6H0-F1
#
_cell.length_a   1.000
_cell.length_b   1.000
_cell.length_c   1.000
_cell.angle_alpha   90.00
_cell.angle_beta   90.00
_cell.angle_gamma   90.00
#
_symmetry.space_group_name_H-M   'P 1'
#
loop_
_entity.id
_entity.type
_entity.pdbx_description
1 polymer ?
#
loop_
_entity_poly.entity_id
_entity_poly.type
_entity_poly.pdbx_seq_one_letter_code
_entity_poly.pdbx_strand_id
1 'polypeptide(L)'
;MKAVGAQTTPPVAPIAESAPAPTPDRAEGKRYHAATRAGMKRVTVVVEPEEHRRVKRLSADTDRSIEDLMREALADLLAKHSA
;
A
#
# COMPACT_ATOMS: atom_id res chain seq x y z
N MET A 1 0.73 27.44 -55.69
CA MET A 1 -0.12 27.80 -54.54
C MET A 1 -0.41 26.52 -53.76
N LYS A 2 -0.48 26.61 -52.43
CA LYS A 2 -0.31 25.50 -51.47
C LYS A 2 -1.54 24.59 -51.31
N ALA A 3 -1.24 23.31 -51.08
CA ALA A 3 -1.85 22.31 -50.19
C ALA A 3 -3.37 22.33 -49.91
N VAL A 4 -4.03 21.20 -50.18
CA VAL A 4 -5.01 20.57 -49.27
C VAL A 4 -4.85 19.05 -49.36
N GLY A 5 -4.10 18.48 -48.42
CA GLY A 5 -4.16 17.05 -48.15
C GLY A 5 -5.35 16.79 -47.25
N ALA A 6 -6.34 16.05 -47.73
CA ALA A 6 -7.46 15.59 -46.93
C ALA A 6 -6.95 14.62 -45.86
N GLN A 7 -6.93 15.05 -44.60
CA GLN A 7 -6.74 14.16 -43.46
C GLN A 7 -8.02 13.33 -43.29
N THR A 8 -7.92 12.03 -43.63
CA THR A 8 -8.87 11.02 -43.17
C THR A 8 -8.61 10.80 -41.68
N THR A 9 -9.58 11.16 -40.84
CA THR A 9 -9.65 10.77 -39.44
C THR A 9 -9.80 9.25 -39.33
N PRO A 10 -9.01 8.54 -38.51
CA PRO A 10 -9.24 7.13 -38.26
C PRO A 10 -10.54 6.94 -37.46
N PRO A 11 -11.30 5.86 -37.68
CA PRO A 11 -12.52 5.59 -36.94
C PRO A 11 -12.21 5.34 -35.46
N VAL A 12 -12.89 6.07 -34.59
CA VAL A 12 -12.86 5.83 -33.14
C VAL A 12 -13.58 4.51 -32.88
N ALA A 13 -12.81 3.47 -32.54
CA ALA A 13 -13.38 2.23 -32.03
C ALA A 13 -14.08 2.52 -30.68
N PRO A 14 -15.29 1.98 -30.43
CA PRO A 14 -15.92 2.13 -29.13
C PRO A 14 -15.04 1.45 -28.08
N ILE A 15 -14.66 2.20 -27.05
CA ILE A 15 -13.97 1.67 -25.88
C ILE A 15 -14.97 0.74 -25.22
N ALA A 16 -14.77 -0.57 -25.39
CA ALA A 16 -15.55 -1.57 -24.70
C ALA A 16 -15.41 -1.35 -23.20
N GLU A 17 -16.53 -1.10 -22.54
CA GLU A 17 -16.63 -1.02 -21.08
C GLU A 17 -16.04 -2.31 -20.50
N SER A 18 -14.87 -2.21 -19.88
CA SER A 18 -14.29 -3.32 -19.14
C SER A 18 -15.16 -3.58 -17.93
N ALA A 19 -15.98 -4.63 -18.00
CA ALA A 19 -16.64 -5.19 -16.84
C ALA A 19 -15.60 -5.43 -15.73
N PRO A 20 -15.89 -5.11 -14.46
CA PRO A 20 -14.95 -5.32 -13.38
C PRO A 20 -14.62 -6.81 -13.32
N ALA A 21 -13.34 -7.14 -13.49
CA ALA A 21 -12.86 -8.50 -13.30
C ALA A 21 -13.24 -8.96 -11.88
N PRO A 22 -13.70 -10.22 -11.70
CA PRO A 22 -13.99 -10.73 -10.38
C PRO A 22 -12.72 -10.61 -9.54
N THR A 23 -12.79 -9.85 -8.45
CA THR A 23 -11.77 -9.87 -7.40
C THR A 23 -11.53 -11.34 -7.03
N PRO A 24 -10.28 -11.84 -7.09
CA PRO A 24 -10.02 -13.19 -6.63
C PRO A 24 -10.52 -13.27 -5.19
N ASP A 25 -11.50 -14.16 -5.00
CA ASP A 25 -11.96 -14.60 -3.70
C ASP A 25 -10.72 -14.82 -2.85
N ARG A 26 -10.64 -14.10 -1.74
CA ARG A 26 -9.47 -14.10 -0.86
C ARG A 26 -9.40 -15.49 -0.25
N ALA A 27 -8.81 -16.41 -1.00
CA ALA A 27 -8.53 -17.76 -0.56
C ALA A 27 -7.91 -17.63 0.83
N GLU A 28 -8.49 -18.34 1.79
CA GLU A 28 -7.97 -18.53 3.14
C GLU A 28 -6.62 -19.26 3.04
N GLY A 29 -5.62 -18.54 2.54
CA GLY A 29 -4.26 -18.99 2.40
C GLY A 29 -3.71 -19.19 3.79
N LYS A 30 -3.15 -20.39 4.02
CA LYS A 30 -2.37 -20.76 5.20
C LYS A 30 -1.70 -19.53 5.79
N ARG A 31 -2.14 -19.14 7.00
CA ARG A 31 -1.62 -17.98 7.71
C ARG A 31 -0.09 -18.04 7.66
N TYR A 32 0.51 -17.10 6.94
CA TYR A 32 1.97 -17.02 6.78
C TYR A 32 2.63 -17.04 8.16
N HIS A 33 3.37 -18.12 8.46
CA HIS A 33 4.04 -18.32 9.73
C HIS A 33 5.52 -17.97 9.59
N ALA A 34 5.87 -16.73 9.94
CA ALA A 34 7.27 -16.34 10.09
C ALA A 34 7.77 -16.82 11.46
N ALA A 35 8.78 -17.70 11.48
CA ALA A 35 9.38 -18.21 12.71
C ALA A 35 9.95 -17.10 13.62
N THR A 36 10.35 -15.97 13.03
CA THR A 36 10.80 -14.76 13.74
C THR A 36 9.71 -14.08 14.58
N ARG A 37 8.43 -14.45 14.39
CA ARG A 37 7.30 -13.95 15.17
C ARG A 37 6.87 -14.89 16.30
N ALA A 38 7.56 -16.02 16.50
CA ALA A 38 7.30 -16.91 17.62
C ALA A 38 7.53 -16.17 18.95
N GLY A 39 6.55 -16.22 19.86
CA GLY A 39 6.58 -15.50 21.14
C GLY A 39 6.21 -14.01 21.06
N MET A 40 6.01 -13.45 19.86
CA MET A 40 5.63 -12.04 19.69
C MET A 40 4.10 -11.89 19.63
N LYS A 41 3.56 -10.90 20.34
CA LYS A 41 2.13 -10.56 20.31
C LYS A 41 1.85 -9.51 19.23
N ARG A 42 0.81 -9.74 18.42
CA ARG A 42 0.37 -8.78 17.39
C ARG A 42 -0.43 -7.65 18.04
N VAL A 43 -0.12 -6.43 17.63
CA VAL A 43 -0.90 -5.21 17.94
C VAL A 43 -1.44 -4.67 16.61
N THR A 44 -2.75 -4.46 16.53
CA THR A 44 -3.41 -3.87 15.35
C THR A 44 -4.00 -2.53 15.76
N VAL A 45 -3.66 -1.48 15.03
CA VAL A 45 -4.13 -0.11 15.29
C VAL A 45 -4.70 0.46 14.01
N VAL A 46 -5.84 1.14 14.11
CA VAL A 46 -6.40 1.95 13.01
C VAL A 46 -5.81 3.35 13.13
N VAL A 47 -5.26 3.85 12.04
CA VAL A 47 -4.61 5.17 11.95
C VAL A 47 -5.18 5.94 10.78
N GLU A 48 -5.01 7.26 10.79
CA GLU A 48 -5.43 8.08 9.66
C GLU A 48 -4.63 7.74 8.40
N PRO A 49 -5.24 7.80 7.19
CA PRO A 49 -4.54 7.45 5.95
C PRO A 49 -3.27 8.28 5.72
N GLU A 50 -3.30 9.56 6.10
CA GLU A 50 -2.15 10.45 6.00
C GLU A 50 -1.02 10.07 6.96
N GLU A 51 -1.34 9.61 8.17
CA GLU A 51 -0.34 9.11 9.12
C GLU A 51 0.32 7.84 8.60
N HIS A 52 -0.48 6.91 8.07
CA HIS A 52 0.04 5.71 7.45
C HIS A 52 0.98 6.05 6.26
N ARG A 53 0.61 7.02 5.41
CA ARG A 53 1.48 7.49 4.32
C ARG A 53 2.79 8.07 4.82
N ARG A 54 2.76 8.87 5.90
CA ARG A 54 3.97 9.44 6.52
C ARG A 54 4.90 8.34 7.04
N VAL A 55 4.36 7.33 7.72
CA VAL A 55 5.15 6.18 8.21
C VAL A 55 5.75 5.39 7.05
N LYS A 56 5.00 5.15 5.97
CA LYS A 56 5.54 4.50 4.77
C LYS A 56 6.67 5.30 4.13
N ARG A 57 6.53 6.62 4.07
CA ARG A 57 7.59 7.50 3.55
C ARG A 57 8.84 7.44 4.43
N LEU A 58 8.67 7.54 5.74
CA LEU A 58 9.76 7.44 6.70
C LEU A 58 10.50 6.11 6.60
N SER A 59 9.77 5.01 6.41
CA SER A 59 10.35 3.68 6.16
C SER A 59 11.23 3.67 4.91
N ALA A 60 10.78 4.29 3.81
CA ALA A 60 11.56 4.40 2.58
C ALA A 60 12.78 5.32 2.74
N ASP A 61 12.66 6.42 3.48
CA ASP A 61 13.74 7.39 3.67
C ASP A 61 14.85 6.88 4.62
N THR A 62 14.52 5.94 5.52
CA THR A 62 15.45 5.43 6.55
C THR A 62 15.95 4.01 6.28
N ASP A 63 15.50 3.37 5.21
CA ASP A 63 15.73 1.94 4.91
C ASP A 63 15.37 1.00 6.08
N ARG A 64 14.37 1.38 6.89
CA ARG A 64 13.89 0.59 8.03
C ARG A 64 12.50 0.03 7.79
N SER A 65 12.20 -1.10 8.41
CA SER A 65 10.85 -1.68 8.32
C SER A 65 9.85 -0.84 9.13
N ILE A 66 8.60 -0.79 8.66
CA ILE A 66 7.51 -0.16 9.41
C ILE A 66 7.34 -0.81 10.79
N GLU A 67 7.55 -2.13 10.91
CA GLU A 67 7.49 -2.83 12.20
C GLU A 67 8.55 -2.32 13.19
N ASP A 68 9.75 -1.99 12.72
CA ASP A 68 10.82 -1.44 13.57
C ASP A 68 10.51 -0.01 14.01
N LEU A 69 9.98 0.81 13.10
CA LEU A 69 9.54 2.17 13.43
C LEU A 69 8.40 2.16 14.47
N MET A 70 7.44 1.24 14.32
CA MET A 70 6.34 1.09 15.29
C MET A 70 6.85 0.57 16.64
N ARG A 71 7.86 -0.30 16.65
CA ARG A 71 8.49 -0.80 17.90
C ARG A 71 9.22 0.33 18.63
N GLU A 72 9.93 1.17 17.91
CA GLU A 72 10.59 2.36 18.45
C GLU A 72 9.58 3.34 19.04
N ALA A 73 8.53 3.70 18.28
CA ALA A 73 7.47 4.57 18.77
C ALA A 73 6.77 4.00 20.01
N LEU A 74 6.58 2.68 20.09
CA LEU A 74 6.03 2.02 21.27
C LEU A 74 6.97 2.10 22.47
N ALA A 75 8.28 1.86 22.27
CA ALA A 75 9.27 2.00 23.34
C ALA A 75 9.34 3.43 23.87
N ASP A 76 9.33 4.43 22.98
CA ASP A 76 9.29 5.84 23.34
C ASP A 76 8.03 6.20 24.12
N LEU A 77 6.87 5.65 23.73
CA LEU A 77 5.62 5.84 24.45
C LEU A 77 5.69 5.25 25.87
N LEU A 78 6.15 4.00 26.01
CA LEU A 78 6.28 3.34 27.31
C LEU A 78 7.30 4.05 28.21
N ALA A 79 8.43 4.48 27.65
CA ALA A 79 9.42 5.27 28.37
C ALA A 79 8.85 6.60 28.88
N LYS A 80 8.10 7.32 28.03
CA LYS A 80 7.41 8.58 28.43
C LYS A 80 6.43 8.38 29.58
N HIS A 81 5.81 7.21 29.68
CA HIS A 81 4.83 6.90 30.71
C HIS A 81 5.40 6.09 31.89
N SER A 82 6.70 5.77 31.91
CA SER A 82 7.35 4.90 32.91
C SER A 82 6.59 3.59 33.14
N ALA A 83 6.07 3.02 32.06
CA ALA A 83 5.28 1.79 32.03
C ALA A 83 6.12 0.55 31.73
#